data_AF-Q6LHD7-F1
#
_entry.id   AF-Q6LHD7-F1
#
_cell.length_a   1.000
_cell.length_b   1.000
_cell.length_c   1.000
_cell.angle_alpha   90.00
_cell.angle_beta   90.00
_cell.angle_gamma   90.00
#
_symmetry.space_group_name_H-M   'P 1'
#
loop_
_entity.id
_entity.type
_entity.pdbx_description
1 polymer ?
#
loop_
_entity_poly.entity_id
_entity_poly.type
_entity_poly.pdbx_seq_one_letter_code
_entity_poly.pdbx_strand_id
1 'polypeptide(L)'
;MKKYIPILGLSALLLSSFSSQAALFSDAAKLGANAGAMEYCKNIDSSDSSKYNLLKIRTFKEYDRLDSGDRAKALIYRKSAEDKGIYLNDSLDKKRCQSIRRTLHLTL
;
A
#
# COMPACT_ATOMS: atom_id res chain seq x y z
N MET A 1 -59.73 14.89 10.57
CA MET A 1 -58.51 14.19 11.03
C MET A 1 -57.72 13.72 9.81
N LYS A 2 -56.70 14.46 9.37
CA LYS A 2 -55.83 14.08 8.24
C LYS A 2 -54.51 13.55 8.81
N LYS A 3 -54.18 12.30 8.47
CA LYS A 3 -53.02 11.55 8.97
C LYS A 3 -51.76 12.00 8.23
N TYR A 4 -50.72 12.37 8.96
CA TYR A 4 -49.38 12.66 8.42
C TYR A 4 -48.65 11.35 8.14
N ILE A 5 -48.11 11.19 6.93
CA ILE A 5 -47.20 10.10 6.58
C ILE A 5 -45.78 10.60 6.85
N PRO A 6 -45.03 10.02 7.81
CA PRO A 6 -43.62 10.38 7.96
C PRO A 6 -42.81 9.65 6.88
N ILE A 7 -42.23 10.42 5.96
CA ILE A 7 -41.21 9.94 5.03
C ILE A 7 -39.94 9.70 5.88
N LEU A 8 -39.78 8.48 6.37
CA LEU A 8 -38.59 8.08 7.11
C LEU A 8 -37.46 7.91 6.09
N GLY A 9 -36.49 8.82 6.16
CA GLY A 9 -35.36 8.93 5.25
C GLY A 9 -34.58 7.63 5.13
N LEU A 10 -34.46 7.16 3.88
CA LEU A 10 -33.61 6.06 3.48
C LEU A 10 -32.15 6.51 3.62
N SER A 11 -31.58 6.32 4.80
CA SER A 11 -30.15 6.54 5.04
C SER A 11 -29.37 5.44 4.31
N ALA A 12 -28.83 5.79 3.14
CA ALA A 12 -27.94 4.93 2.39
C ALA A 12 -26.69 4.63 3.22
N LEU A 13 -26.61 3.41 3.74
CA LEU A 13 -25.37 2.82 4.24
C LEU A 13 -24.41 2.65 3.05
N LEU A 14 -23.62 3.68 2.79
CA LEU A 14 -22.40 3.57 2.00
C LEU A 14 -21.40 2.74 2.82
N LEU A 15 -21.59 1.42 2.82
CA LEU A 15 -20.57 0.46 3.20
C LEU A 15 -19.42 0.61 2.21
N SER A 16 -18.49 1.48 2.59
CA SER A 16 -17.20 1.69 1.97
C SER A 16 -16.57 0.35 1.60
N SER A 17 -16.54 0.08 0.30
CA SER A 17 -15.84 -1.05 -0.29
C SER A 17 -14.35 -0.81 -0.12
N PHE A 18 -13.81 -1.11 1.06
CA PHE A 18 -12.39 -1.38 1.22
C PHE A 18 -12.12 -2.69 0.48
N SER A 19 -11.91 -2.58 -0.83
CA SER A 19 -11.49 -3.71 -1.66
C SER A 19 -10.16 -4.22 -1.10
N SER A 20 -10.19 -5.39 -0.46
CA SER A 20 -9.01 -6.08 0.04
C SER A 20 -8.20 -6.63 -1.14
N GLN A 21 -7.58 -5.74 -1.92
CA GLN A 21 -6.67 -6.11 -3.00
C GLN A 21 -5.44 -6.88 -2.48
N ALA A 22 -5.25 -6.94 -1.16
CA ALA A 22 -4.25 -7.77 -0.49
C ALA A 22 -4.37 -9.28 -0.80
N ALA A 23 -5.55 -9.76 -1.23
CA ALA A 23 -5.74 -11.17 -1.61
C ALA A 23 -5.34 -11.47 -3.08
N LEU A 24 -5.08 -10.46 -3.91
CA LEU A 24 -4.81 -10.64 -5.35
C LEU A 24 -3.31 -10.81 -5.68
N PHE A 25 -2.42 -10.33 -4.80
CA PHE A 25 -0.99 -10.34 -5.05
C PHE A 25 -0.28 -11.35 -4.16
N SER A 26 0.66 -12.11 -4.73
CA SER A 26 1.58 -12.97 -3.96
C SER A 26 2.41 -12.15 -2.97
N ASP A 27 2.88 -12.79 -1.91
CA ASP A 27 3.68 -12.10 -0.89
C ASP A 27 5.01 -11.55 -1.43
N ALA A 28 5.64 -12.24 -2.38
CA ALA A 28 6.79 -11.72 -3.11
C ALA A 28 6.48 -10.41 -3.84
N ALA A 29 5.34 -10.32 -4.53
CA ALA A 29 4.89 -9.10 -5.21
C ALA A 29 4.65 -7.96 -4.21
N LYS A 30 4.00 -8.23 -3.07
CA LYS A 30 3.80 -7.24 -2.01
C LYS A 30 5.12 -6.75 -1.44
N LEU A 31 6.05 -7.66 -1.16
CA LEU A 31 7.36 -7.34 -0.63
C LEU A 31 8.16 -6.45 -1.59
N GLY A 32 8.15 -6.79 -2.87
CA GLY A 32 8.71 -5.96 -3.93
C GLY A 32 8.10 -4.57 -3.97
N ALA A 33 6.77 -4.48 -4.05
CA ALA A 33 6.05 -3.21 -4.08
C ALA A 33 6.34 -2.35 -2.84
N ASN A 34 6.41 -2.95 -1.65
CA ASN A 34 6.75 -2.28 -0.41
C ASN A 34 8.16 -1.69 -0.45
N ALA A 35 9.16 -2.48 -0.88
CA ALA A 35 10.54 -2.00 -1.01
C ALA A 35 10.66 -0.81 -1.96
N GLY A 36 10.00 -0.89 -3.13
CA GLY A 36 10.01 0.19 -4.11
C GLY A 36 9.26 1.44 -3.63
N ALA A 37 8.12 1.24 -2.95
CA ALA A 37 7.35 2.33 -2.38
C ALA A 37 8.15 3.11 -1.32
N MET A 38 8.99 2.45 -0.51
CA MET A 38 9.82 3.17 0.47
C MET A 38 10.83 4.10 -0.20
N GLU A 39 11.39 3.70 -1.35
CA GLU A 39 12.30 4.55 -2.12
C GLU A 39 11.57 5.74 -2.76
N TYR A 40 10.41 5.50 -3.37
CA TYR A 40 9.61 6.56 -3.99
C TYR A 40 9.07 7.56 -2.95
N CYS A 41 8.50 7.04 -1.85
CA CYS A 41 7.81 7.84 -0.84
C CYS A 41 8.74 8.75 -0.04
N LYS A 42 10.03 8.44 0.09
CA LYS A 42 10.99 9.30 0.82
C LYS A 42 11.11 10.69 0.17
N ASN A 43 10.87 10.80 -1.14
CA ASN A 43 10.94 12.05 -1.89
C ASN A 43 9.62 12.85 -1.79
N ILE A 44 8.51 12.19 -1.46
CA ILE A 44 7.18 12.80 -1.33
C ILE A 44 6.88 13.23 0.11
N ASP A 45 7.34 12.46 1.10
CA ASP A 45 7.15 12.72 2.54
C ASP A 45 8.50 12.85 3.25
N SER A 46 9.25 13.88 2.87
CA SER A 46 10.65 14.08 3.27
C SER A 46 10.85 14.23 4.79
N SER A 47 9.83 14.67 5.54
CA SER A 47 9.89 14.78 7.01
C SER A 47 10.11 13.44 7.71
N ASP A 48 9.82 12.31 7.06
CA ASP A 48 9.98 10.97 7.60
C ASP A 48 11.03 10.14 6.81
N SER A 49 11.92 10.78 6.04
CA SER A 49 12.88 10.12 5.15
C SER A 49 13.72 9.02 5.83
N SER A 50 14.17 9.25 7.06
CA SER A 50 14.92 8.25 7.84
C SER A 50 14.12 6.98 8.11
N LYS A 51 12.82 7.09 8.36
CA LYS A 51 11.92 5.94 8.57
C LYS A 51 11.72 5.16 7.28
N TYR A 52 11.55 5.85 6.15
CA TYR A 52 11.47 5.23 4.84
C TYR A 52 12.76 4.46 4.50
N ASN A 53 13.94 5.04 4.76
CA ASN A 53 15.21 4.36 4.55
C ASN A 53 15.34 3.09 5.42
N LEU A 54 14.94 3.14 6.69
CA LEU A 54 14.97 1.97 7.56
C LEU A 54 14.07 0.84 7.03
N LEU A 55 12.84 1.17 6.63
CA LEU A 55 11.90 0.20 6.10
C LEU A 55 12.34 -0.34 4.73
N LYS A 56 12.97 0.47 3.89
CA LYS A 56 13.63 0.01 2.65
C LYS A 56 14.69 -1.05 2.95
N ILE A 57 15.55 -0.82 3.95
CA ILE A 57 16.59 -1.80 4.33
C ILE A 57 15.94 -3.10 4.83
N ARG A 58 14.91 -3.01 5.68
CA ARG A 58 14.20 -4.20 6.19
C ARG A 58 13.54 -5.00 5.07
N THR A 59 12.78 -4.34 4.20
CA THR A 59 12.14 -4.99 3.05
C THR A 59 13.17 -5.57 2.08
N PHE A 60 14.32 -4.93 1.89
CA PHE A 60 15.40 -5.46 1.06
C PHE A 60 16.03 -6.72 1.65
N LYS A 61 16.20 -6.81 2.98
CA LYS A 61 16.68 -8.04 3.63
C LYS A 61 15.74 -9.22 3.43
N GLU A 62 14.43 -8.99 3.50
CA GLU A 62 13.45 -10.04 3.19
C GLU A 62 13.46 -10.39 1.69
N TYR A 63 13.63 -9.40 0.82
CA TYR A 63 13.76 -9.63 -0.63
C TYR A 63 14.95 -10.55 -0.95
N ASP A 64 16.07 -10.36 -0.24
CA ASP A 64 17.27 -11.19 -0.40
C ASP A 64 17.14 -12.62 0.12
N ARG A 65 16.06 -12.95 0.84
CA ARG A 65 15.75 -14.31 1.29
C ARG A 65 14.81 -15.05 0.34
N LEU A 66 14.20 -14.36 -0.63
CA LEU A 66 13.34 -14.99 -1.63
C LEU A 66 14.15 -15.93 -2.54
N ASP A 67 13.52 -17.03 -2.96
CA ASP A 67 14.03 -17.86 -4.04
C ASP A 67 14.09 -17.09 -5.37
N SER A 68 14.75 -17.66 -6.38
CA SER A 68 14.97 -16.98 -7.66
C SER A 68 13.69 -16.55 -8.40
N GLY A 69 12.61 -17.34 -8.33
CA GLY A 69 11.36 -17.07 -9.03
C GLY A 69 10.57 -15.95 -8.34
N ASP A 70 10.44 -16.05 -7.02
CA ASP A 70 9.78 -15.04 -6.22
C ASP A 70 10.56 -13.73 -6.21
N ARG A 71 11.90 -13.79 -6.19
CA ARG A 71 12.75 -12.60 -6.31
C ARG A 71 12.55 -11.87 -7.64
N ALA A 72 12.39 -12.61 -8.75
CA ALA A 72 12.08 -12.03 -10.05
C ALA A 72 10.70 -11.35 -10.06
N LYS A 73 9.68 -12.00 -9.48
CA LYS A 73 8.35 -11.40 -9.33
C LYS A 73 8.41 -10.14 -8.46
N ALA A 74 9.05 -10.21 -7.31
CA ALA A 74 9.23 -9.06 -6.42
C ALA A 74 9.97 -7.91 -7.11
N LEU A 75 10.95 -8.19 -7.98
CA LEU A 75 11.69 -7.16 -8.71
C LEU A 75 10.79 -6.31 -9.62
N ILE A 76 9.85 -6.95 -10.32
CA ILE A 76 8.92 -6.26 -11.23
C ILE A 76 8.09 -5.23 -10.45
N TYR A 77 7.51 -5.65 -9.32
CA TYR A 77 6.68 -4.77 -8.49
C TYR A 77 7.50 -3.71 -7.76
N ARG A 78 8.74 -4.03 -7.36
CA ARG A 78 9.67 -3.03 -6.82
C ARG A 78 9.91 -1.92 -7.82
N LYS A 79 10.28 -2.27 -9.05
CA LYS A 79 10.55 -1.30 -10.12
C LYS A 79 9.33 -0.47 -10.49
N SER A 80 8.14 -1.08 -10.51
CA SER A 80 6.87 -0.35 -10.72
C SER A 80 6.63 0.71 -9.64
N ALA A 81 6.83 0.37 -8.37
CA ALA A 81 6.61 1.30 -7.27
C ALA A 81 7.70 2.37 -7.17
N GLU A 82 8.96 1.98 -7.34
CA GLU A 82 10.14 2.85 -7.25
C GLU A 82 10.22 3.86 -8.39
N ASP A 83 10.15 3.38 -9.64
CA ASP A 83 10.45 4.20 -10.81
C ASP A 83 9.21 4.96 -11.31
N LYS A 84 8.01 4.38 -11.11
CA LYS A 84 6.76 4.92 -11.66
C LYS A 84 5.78 5.41 -10.60
N GLY A 85 6.07 5.17 -9.31
CA GLY A 85 5.12 5.47 -8.25
C GLY A 85 3.85 4.61 -8.31
N ILE A 86 3.88 3.42 -8.93
CA ILE A 86 2.71 2.53 -9.03
C ILE A 86 2.86 1.34 -8.07
N TYR A 87 2.08 1.36 -7.00
CA TYR A 87 2.03 0.34 -5.96
C TYR A 87 0.82 -0.57 -6.14
N LEU A 88 1.06 -1.83 -6.51
CA LEU A 88 0.03 -2.85 -6.69
C LEU A 88 -1.15 -2.37 -7.56
N ASN A 89 -0.83 -1.77 -8.71
CA ASN A 89 -1.73 -1.18 -9.70
C ASN A 89 -2.34 0.20 -9.37
N ASP A 90 -2.04 0.77 -8.21
CA ASP A 90 -2.51 2.10 -7.85
C ASP A 90 -1.34 3.10 -7.69
N SER A 91 -1.60 4.38 -7.96
CA SER A 91 -0.60 5.43 -7.76
C SER A 91 -0.28 5.69 -6.29
N LEU A 92 0.99 5.99 -6.02
CA LEU A 92 1.49 6.44 -4.73
C LEU A 92 1.35 7.96 -4.60
N ASP A 93 0.46 8.36 -3.70
CA ASP A 93 0.38 9.74 -3.20
C ASP A 93 0.90 9.83 -1.76
N LYS A 94 0.98 11.06 -1.22
CA LYS A 94 1.47 11.30 0.15
C LYS A 94 0.67 10.52 1.21
N LYS A 95 -0.66 10.45 1.09
CA LYS A 95 -1.50 9.75 2.08
C LYS A 95 -1.24 8.25 2.05
N ARG A 96 -1.10 7.68 0.86
CA ARG A 96 -0.81 6.26 0.65
C ARG A 96 0.60 5.91 1.12
N CYS A 97 1.58 6.76 0.85
CA CYS A 97 2.94 6.64 1.38
C CYS A 97 2.96 6.60 2.92
N GLN A 98 2.17 7.44 3.58
CA GLN A 98 2.06 7.43 5.04
C GLN A 98 1.37 6.18 5.57
N SER A 99 0.31 5.73 4.88
CA SER A 99 -0.40 4.49 5.23
C SER A 99 0.53 3.28 5.16
N ILE A 100 1.21 3.07 4.03
CA ILE A 100 2.14 1.95 3.82
C ILE A 100 3.26 1.97 4.86
N ARG A 101 3.88 3.14 5.12
CA ARG A 101 4.91 3.29 6.16
C ARG A 101 4.42 2.81 7.53
N ARG A 102 3.22 3.25 7.94
CA ARG A 102 2.65 2.88 9.25
C ARG A 102 2.37 1.39 9.32
N THR A 103 1.81 0.79 8.28
CA THR A 103 1.57 -0.65 8.22
C THR A 103 2.90 -1.42 8.33
N LEU A 104 3.89 -1.08 7.50
CA LEU A 104 5.18 -1.78 7.51
C LEU A 104 5.93 -1.66 8.82
N HIS A 105 5.82 -0.53 9.52
CA HIS A 105 6.44 -0.36 10.83
C HIS A 105 5.88 -1.30 11.90
N LEU A 106 4.64 -1.76 11.73
CA LEU A 106 4.00 -2.70 12.66
C LEU A 106 4.25 -4.17 12.30
N THR A 107 4.69 -4.45 11.07
CA THR A 107 4.76 -5.81 10.52
C THR A 107 6.18 -6.28 10.21
N LEU A 108 7.18 -5.39 10.19
CA LEU A 108 8.61 -5.67 9.92
C LEU A 108 9.50 -5.20 11.07
#